data_AF-A0A9P8KT60-F1
#
_entry.id   AF-A0A9P8KT60-F1
#
_cell.length_a   1.000
_cell.length_b   1.000
_cell.length_c   1.000
_cell.angle_alpha   90.00
_cell.angle_beta   90.00
_cell.angle_gamma   90.00
#
_symmetry.space_group_name_H-M   'P 1'
#
loop_
_entity.id
_entity.type
_entity.pdbx_description
1 polymer ?
#
loop_
_entity_poly.entity_id
_entity_poly.type
_entity_poly.pdbx_seq_one_letter_code
_entity_poly.pdbx_strand_id
1 'polypeptide(L)'
;MITLHDAAAQGSLTPDTLDHYKSASLHFNIDEVDRKGRTALAYASLKGHIDVVKVLLGESANVNHINDKNRTALWYASFSHSSVTQQRRREVIEYLLHKGADPDVQAIDGTTALMKLIEHRDPGAINLLTDMGASTTIGVKKGTNLVTIEEFAEATRDPAVIQAIKQDPLPAKNRDEIVTEIINYFFKSIGFMNHTLKGAVKTIFGIQGNMNQSFGCVPENMRSNVSNAADVPPEKTEILRTRIFTDSNMTDSLGFGDPQPQSQPQPQPQDQDVETFALPKLDDDTSASVPLVSEISKHTTAEEFQASMMQFIGDTGLDHFFQEGDDILKTIASKAVELQGKEDNLLKKDKDIEDITKLALYQPVFYCDDSGSMKQGTRQSDQIDLVRRVARISTLLVPDGFGAGLLFINDKRDMNPKLKAEEVEEIMKTTKLGGKTRIGTQLEQKILKPLIYDVIKAEKKIERPILISCITDGCASGETRTKFKEAIVNCIEFLTENDYPTQTVRFQISQIGNDSSAADFLQQLKEDEELSDWLYCTTQRLDEGCREFNENEEDLERWLLQTLMGPIASLGSCSD
;
A
#
# COMPACT_ATOMS: atom_id res chain seq x y z
N MET A 1 20.19 -39.18 4.96
CA MET A 1 19.27 -38.01 4.91
C MET A 1 20.05 -36.85 5.52
N ILE A 2 20.18 -35.72 4.83
CA ILE A 2 20.78 -34.52 5.44
C ILE A 2 19.88 -34.08 6.61
N THR A 3 20.45 -33.60 7.71
CA THR A 3 19.63 -33.22 8.88
C THR A 3 18.85 -31.92 8.59
N LEU A 4 17.81 -31.63 9.37
CA LEU A 4 17.08 -30.36 9.27
C LEU A 4 18.03 -29.15 9.44
N HIS A 5 19.02 -29.27 10.33
CA HIS A 5 20.08 -28.29 10.54
C HIS A 5 20.94 -28.10 9.29
N ASP A 6 21.33 -29.18 8.61
CA ASP A 6 22.14 -29.10 7.39
C ASP A 6 21.36 -28.47 6.24
N ALA A 7 20.08 -28.87 6.06
CA ALA A 7 19.21 -28.27 5.07
C ALA A 7 19.01 -26.77 5.31
N ALA A 8 18.82 -26.38 6.57
CA ALA A 8 18.69 -24.99 6.97
C ALA A 8 19.99 -24.20 6.74
N ALA A 9 21.15 -24.80 7.03
CA ALA A 9 22.46 -24.18 6.81
C ALA A 9 22.86 -24.08 5.32
N GLN A 10 22.30 -24.95 4.47
CA GLN A 10 22.51 -24.95 3.01
C GLN A 10 21.51 -24.07 2.27
N GLY A 11 20.44 -23.61 2.92
CA GLY A 11 19.40 -22.82 2.29
C GLY A 11 18.43 -23.65 1.43
N SER A 12 18.42 -24.97 1.58
CA SER A 12 17.66 -25.90 0.74
C SER A 12 16.29 -26.28 1.33
N LEU A 13 15.92 -25.73 2.49
CA LEU A 13 14.68 -26.05 3.17
C LEU A 13 13.52 -25.22 2.59
N THR A 14 12.61 -25.91 1.91
CA THR A 14 11.31 -25.40 1.43
C THR A 14 10.16 -26.04 2.22
N PRO A 15 8.92 -25.51 2.14
CA PRO A 15 7.75 -26.16 2.74
C PRO A 15 7.63 -27.64 2.36
N ASP A 16 7.78 -27.96 1.07
CA ASP A 16 7.73 -29.34 0.59
C ASP A 16 8.78 -30.24 1.25
N THR A 17 10.04 -29.78 1.31
CA THR A 17 11.10 -30.57 1.95
C THR A 17 10.90 -30.69 3.46
N LEU A 18 10.30 -29.68 4.10
CA LEU A 18 9.95 -29.72 5.51
C LEU A 18 8.87 -30.75 5.80
N ASP A 19 7.87 -30.88 4.93
CA ASP A 19 6.85 -31.92 5.04
C ASP A 19 7.43 -33.34 4.87
N HIS A 20 8.51 -33.49 4.09
CA HIS A 20 9.26 -34.75 4.05
C HIS A 20 9.94 -35.04 5.39
N TYR A 21 10.51 -34.04 6.07
CA TYR A 21 11.07 -34.23 7.42
C TYR A 21 9.99 -34.57 8.45
N LYS A 22 8.81 -33.93 8.38
CA LYS A 22 7.66 -34.22 9.24
C LYS A 22 7.15 -35.65 9.03
N SER A 23 7.00 -36.09 7.79
CA SER A 23 6.50 -37.44 7.47
C SER A 23 7.52 -38.54 7.75
N ALA A 24 8.82 -38.25 7.69
CA ALA A 24 9.88 -39.20 8.01
C ALA A 24 10.09 -39.41 9.52
N SER A 25 9.53 -38.56 10.39
CA SER A 25 9.69 -38.64 11.84
C SER A 25 8.35 -38.70 12.56
N LEU A 26 8.13 -39.77 13.34
CA LEU A 26 6.91 -39.94 14.15
C LEU A 26 6.74 -38.85 15.22
N HIS A 27 7.84 -38.20 15.63
CA HIS A 27 7.87 -37.13 16.63
C HIS A 27 8.72 -35.96 16.12
N PHE A 28 8.30 -35.36 14.99
CA PHE A 28 8.98 -34.20 14.45
C PHE A 28 8.94 -33.02 15.43
N ASN A 29 10.11 -32.41 15.67
CA ASN A 29 10.24 -31.19 16.46
C ASN A 29 10.99 -30.14 15.63
N ILE A 30 10.32 -29.03 15.33
CA ILE A 30 10.90 -27.92 14.57
C ILE A 30 12.09 -27.26 15.29
N ASP A 31 12.07 -27.32 16.63
CA ASP A 31 13.11 -26.82 17.54
C ASP A 31 14.06 -27.93 17.98
N GLU A 32 14.22 -29.00 17.19
CA GLU A 32 15.30 -29.97 17.43
C GLU A 32 16.64 -29.22 17.47
N VAL A 33 17.48 -29.61 18.42
CA VAL A 33 18.78 -28.98 18.66
C VAL A 33 19.94 -29.91 18.34
N ASP A 34 21.02 -29.34 17.84
CA ASP A 34 22.28 -30.05 17.68
C ASP A 34 23.05 -30.23 19.01
N ARG A 35 24.24 -30.83 18.95
CA ARG A 35 25.12 -31.06 20.12
C ARG A 35 25.60 -29.79 20.84
N LYS A 36 25.32 -28.60 20.31
CA LYS A 36 25.63 -27.30 20.93
C LYS A 36 24.37 -26.52 21.29
N GLY A 37 23.22 -27.18 21.31
CA GLY A 37 21.91 -26.59 21.61
C GLY A 37 21.36 -25.70 20.49
N ARG A 38 21.90 -25.74 19.26
CA ARG A 38 21.49 -24.84 18.17
C ARG A 38 20.36 -25.47 17.37
N THR A 39 19.31 -24.69 17.10
CA THR A 39 18.18 -25.08 16.24
C THR A 39 18.51 -24.85 14.76
N ALA A 40 17.69 -25.42 13.87
CA ALA A 40 17.71 -25.13 12.44
C ALA A 40 17.57 -23.62 12.14
N LEU A 41 16.74 -22.91 12.92
CA LEU A 41 16.55 -21.47 12.80
C LEU A 41 17.87 -20.71 13.02
N ALA A 42 18.64 -21.06 14.04
CA ALA A 42 19.94 -20.44 14.30
C ALA A 42 20.93 -20.61 13.13
N TYR A 43 20.91 -21.76 12.43
CA TYR A 43 21.73 -22.00 11.26
C TYR A 43 21.29 -21.17 10.05
N ALA A 44 19.99 -21.13 9.78
CA ALA A 44 19.42 -20.32 8.70
C ALA A 44 19.73 -18.82 8.90
N SER A 45 19.59 -18.35 10.14
CA SER A 45 19.88 -16.97 10.53
C SER A 45 21.37 -16.61 10.36
N LEU A 46 22.29 -17.47 10.81
CA LEU A 46 23.73 -17.29 10.62
C LEU A 46 24.14 -17.19 9.13
N LYS A 47 23.43 -17.91 8.27
CA LYS A 47 23.74 -18.02 6.84
C LYS A 47 22.95 -17.03 5.98
N GLY A 48 22.09 -16.20 6.57
CA GLY A 48 21.29 -15.23 5.82
C GLY A 48 20.31 -15.88 4.84
N HIS A 49 19.78 -17.06 5.19
CA HIS A 49 18.80 -17.79 4.39
C HIS A 49 17.38 -17.39 4.82
N ILE A 50 16.97 -16.18 4.41
CA ILE A 50 15.67 -15.59 4.81
C ILE A 50 14.48 -16.49 4.47
N ASP A 51 14.48 -17.16 3.33
CA ASP A 51 13.37 -18.04 2.92
C ASP A 51 13.23 -19.24 3.88
N VAL A 52 14.36 -19.81 4.30
CA VAL A 52 14.40 -20.87 5.32
C VAL A 52 13.94 -20.33 6.68
N VAL A 53 14.37 -19.13 7.08
CA VAL A 53 13.93 -18.48 8.32
C VAL A 53 12.41 -18.31 8.32
N LYS A 54 11.83 -17.86 7.20
CA LYS A 54 10.38 -17.71 7.02
C LYS A 54 9.65 -19.05 7.12
N VAL A 55 10.17 -20.10 6.47
CA VAL A 55 9.61 -21.46 6.54
C VAL A 55 9.59 -21.98 7.97
N LEU A 56 10.71 -21.87 8.69
CA LEU A 56 10.83 -22.37 10.07
C LEU A 56 9.91 -21.59 11.03
N LEU A 57 9.83 -20.26 10.91
CA LEU A 57 8.97 -19.44 11.77
C LEU A 57 7.48 -19.55 11.41
N GLY A 58 7.15 -19.84 10.14
CA GLY A 58 5.79 -20.20 9.73
C GLY A 58 5.30 -21.49 10.39
N GLU A 59 6.22 -22.40 10.72
CA GLU A 59 5.97 -23.63 11.48
C GLU A 59 6.14 -23.44 12.99
N SER A 60 6.01 -22.20 13.48
CA SER A 60 6.06 -21.85 14.90
C SER A 60 7.37 -22.22 15.61
N ALA A 61 8.52 -22.24 14.90
CA ALA A 61 9.82 -22.38 15.54
C ALA A 61 10.04 -21.30 16.61
N ASN A 62 10.65 -21.68 17.74
CA ASN A 62 10.91 -20.76 18.83
C ASN A 62 12.00 -19.75 18.45
N VAL A 63 11.57 -18.53 18.13
CA VAL A 63 12.43 -17.41 17.73
C VAL A 63 13.49 -17.04 18.78
N ASN A 64 13.17 -17.27 20.07
CA ASN A 64 14.01 -16.93 21.22
C ASN A 64 14.73 -18.14 21.83
N HIS A 65 14.78 -19.28 21.12
CA HIS A 65 15.51 -20.45 21.60
C HIS A 65 16.99 -20.11 21.83
N ILE A 66 17.49 -20.45 23.01
CA ILE A 66 18.87 -20.24 23.40
C ILE A 66 19.66 -21.55 23.31
N ASN A 67 20.87 -21.46 22.74
CA ASN A 67 21.79 -22.58 22.72
C ASN A 67 22.61 -22.69 24.03
N ASP A 68 23.54 -23.64 24.10
CA ASP A 68 24.41 -23.86 25.29
C ASP A 68 25.29 -22.65 25.67
N LYS A 69 25.31 -21.59 24.84
CA LYS A 69 26.01 -20.33 25.08
C LYS A 69 25.07 -19.14 25.24
N ASN A 70 23.79 -19.37 25.50
CA ASN A 70 22.72 -18.37 25.53
C ASN A 70 22.59 -17.54 24.24
N ARG A 71 22.93 -18.11 23.08
CA ARG A 71 22.85 -17.41 21.78
C ARG A 71 21.54 -17.76 21.09
N THR A 72 20.79 -16.73 20.71
CA THR A 72 19.53 -16.82 19.96
C THR A 72 19.76 -16.79 18.45
N ALA A 73 18.71 -17.04 17.66
CA ALA A 73 18.73 -16.86 16.22
C ALA A 73 19.14 -15.43 15.82
N LEU A 74 18.66 -14.41 16.55
CA LEU A 74 19.00 -13.00 16.33
C LEU A 74 20.48 -12.71 16.63
N TRP A 75 21.05 -13.33 17.66
CA TRP A 75 22.50 -13.25 17.92
C TRP A 75 23.30 -13.81 16.74
N TYR A 76 22.87 -14.94 16.17
CA TYR A 76 23.52 -15.55 15.00
C TYR A 76 23.34 -14.72 13.73
N ALA A 77 22.18 -14.12 13.51
CA ALA A 77 21.95 -13.18 12.41
C ALA A 77 22.89 -11.96 12.53
N SER A 78 23.18 -11.51 13.74
CA SER A 78 24.06 -10.36 13.99
C SER A 78 25.54 -10.69 13.87
N PHE A 79 25.90 -11.97 13.74
CA PHE A 79 27.27 -12.42 13.57
C PHE A 79 27.70 -12.38 12.09
N SER A 80 28.87 -11.81 11.80
CA SER A 80 29.35 -11.70 10.42
C SER A 80 29.87 -13.02 9.88
N HIS A 81 29.25 -13.49 8.81
CA HIS A 81 29.70 -14.61 8.01
C HIS A 81 30.12 -14.11 6.62
N SER A 82 31.33 -14.49 6.16
CA SER A 82 31.93 -13.96 4.91
C SER A 82 31.12 -14.19 3.64
N SER A 83 30.20 -15.16 3.68
CA SER A 83 29.32 -15.50 2.55
C SER A 83 27.98 -14.77 2.55
N VAL A 84 27.72 -13.86 3.50
CA VAL A 84 26.41 -13.20 3.68
C VAL A 84 26.56 -11.69 3.50
N THR A 85 25.78 -11.12 2.57
CA THR A 85 25.74 -9.66 2.35
C THR A 85 25.11 -8.95 3.56
N GLN A 86 25.48 -7.69 3.80
CA GLN A 86 24.88 -6.88 4.88
C GLN A 86 23.35 -6.76 4.72
N GLN A 87 22.86 -6.66 3.48
CA GLN A 87 21.43 -6.60 3.20
C GLN A 87 20.70 -7.87 3.64
N ARG A 88 21.15 -9.07 3.22
CA ARG A 88 20.53 -10.34 3.64
C ARG A 88 20.53 -10.53 5.15
N ARG A 89 21.55 -9.99 5.81
CA ARG A 89 21.64 -10.00 7.27
C ARG A 89 20.58 -9.12 7.90
N ARG A 90 20.44 -7.88 7.41
CA ARG A 90 19.41 -6.93 7.84
C ARG A 90 18.01 -7.50 7.64
N GLU A 91 17.73 -8.12 6.50
CA GLU A 91 16.43 -8.79 6.23
C GLU A 91 16.12 -9.88 7.26
N VAL A 92 17.10 -10.69 7.64
CA VAL A 92 16.92 -11.71 8.69
C VAL A 92 16.73 -11.08 10.06
N ILE A 93 17.51 -10.07 10.42
CA ILE A 93 17.40 -9.35 11.70
C ILE A 93 16.00 -8.73 11.82
N GLU A 94 15.58 -7.98 10.80
CA GLU A 94 14.28 -7.35 10.72
C GLU A 94 13.15 -8.38 10.86
N TYR A 95 13.21 -9.47 10.08
CA TYR A 95 12.15 -10.48 10.12
C TYR A 95 12.08 -11.21 11.48
N LEU A 96 13.23 -11.50 12.11
CA LEU A 96 13.25 -12.09 13.44
C LEU A 96 12.62 -11.17 14.49
N LEU A 97 12.92 -9.87 14.45
CA LEU A 97 12.36 -8.87 15.36
C LEU A 97 10.83 -8.76 15.19
N HIS A 98 10.35 -8.70 13.95
CA HIS A 98 8.90 -8.73 13.65
C HIS A 98 8.21 -9.99 14.14
N LYS A 99 8.93 -11.12 14.24
CA LYS A 99 8.42 -12.38 14.81
C LYS A 99 8.63 -12.50 16.33
N GLY A 100 8.98 -11.39 17.00
CA GLY A 100 9.08 -11.33 18.45
C GLY A 100 10.42 -11.80 19.01
N ALA A 101 11.50 -11.75 18.22
CA ALA A 101 12.84 -11.95 18.75
C ALA A 101 13.16 -10.88 19.80
N ASP A 102 13.66 -11.30 20.96
CA ASP A 102 14.13 -10.42 22.01
C ASP A 102 15.55 -9.92 21.67
N PRO A 103 15.74 -8.61 21.42
CA PRO A 103 17.04 -8.05 21.06
C PRO A 103 18.05 -8.03 22.21
N ASP A 104 17.59 -8.15 23.45
CA ASP A 104 18.37 -7.89 24.67
C ASP A 104 18.92 -9.17 25.31
N VAL A 105 18.68 -10.34 24.71
CA VAL A 105 19.21 -11.61 25.20
C VAL A 105 20.74 -11.60 25.20
N GLN A 106 21.34 -11.76 26.38
CA GLN A 106 22.78 -11.85 26.57
C GLN A 106 23.29 -13.28 26.44
N ALA A 107 24.28 -13.48 25.58
CA ALA A 107 25.08 -14.70 25.55
C ALA A 107 25.87 -14.88 26.87
N ILE A 108 26.44 -16.08 27.10
CA ILE A 108 27.22 -16.37 28.32
C ILE A 108 28.39 -15.39 28.52
N ASP A 109 28.96 -14.87 27.45
CA ASP A 109 30.03 -13.87 27.49
C ASP A 109 29.50 -12.43 27.75
N GLY A 110 28.20 -12.28 28.01
CA GLY A 110 27.51 -11.00 28.22
C GLY A 110 27.12 -10.26 26.94
N THR A 111 27.47 -10.79 25.76
CA THR A 111 27.23 -10.07 24.50
C THR A 111 25.79 -10.17 24.01
N THR A 112 25.22 -9.03 23.60
CA THR A 112 23.93 -8.94 22.90
C THR A 112 24.11 -8.96 21.38
N ALA A 113 23.01 -9.05 20.63
CA ALA A 113 23.00 -8.91 19.18
C ALA A 113 23.59 -7.55 18.73
N LEU A 114 23.22 -6.46 19.41
CA LEU A 114 23.70 -5.10 19.14
C LEU A 114 25.23 -5.00 19.25
N MET A 115 25.82 -5.61 20.28
CA MET A 115 27.28 -5.63 20.45
C MET A 115 27.99 -6.36 19.30
N LYS A 116 27.36 -7.39 18.71
CA LYS A 116 27.92 -8.08 17.54
C LYS A 116 27.87 -7.22 16.28
N LEU A 117 26.82 -6.44 16.10
CA LEU A 117 26.73 -5.49 14.99
C LEU A 117 27.79 -4.37 15.11
N ILE A 118 28.05 -3.92 16.35
CA ILE A 118 29.14 -2.97 16.65
C ILE A 118 30.51 -3.59 16.32
N GLU A 119 30.80 -4.81 16.79
CA GLU A 119 32.05 -5.51 16.48
C GLU A 119 32.28 -5.64 14.96
N HIS A 120 31.21 -5.81 14.20
CA HIS A 120 31.24 -5.99 12.75
C HIS A 120 31.11 -4.71 11.94
N ARG A 121 30.93 -3.55 12.59
CA ARG A 121 30.85 -2.22 11.99
C ARG A 121 29.74 -2.11 10.93
N ASP A 122 28.54 -2.58 11.27
CA ASP A 122 27.36 -2.48 10.40
C ASP A 122 26.39 -1.40 10.94
N PRO A 123 26.61 -0.11 10.63
CA PRO A 123 25.79 0.98 11.15
C PRO A 123 24.32 0.88 10.71
N GLY A 124 24.04 0.31 9.53
CA GLY A 124 22.68 0.12 9.06
C GLY A 124 21.92 -0.92 9.91
N ALA A 125 22.58 -2.03 10.26
CA ALA A 125 21.98 -3.01 11.15
C ALA A 125 21.89 -2.53 12.61
N ILE A 126 22.84 -1.69 13.06
CA ILE A 126 22.79 -1.04 14.38
C ILE A 126 21.54 -0.17 14.49
N ASN A 127 21.34 0.74 13.53
CA ASN A 127 20.16 1.61 13.50
C ASN A 127 18.88 0.78 13.50
N LEU A 128 18.77 -0.22 12.61
CA LEU A 128 17.62 -1.12 12.56
C LEU A 128 17.31 -1.76 13.93
N LEU A 129 18.33 -2.28 14.61
CA LEU A 129 18.13 -2.98 15.88
C LEU A 129 17.76 -2.00 17.01
N THR A 130 18.34 -0.80 17.02
CA THR A 130 18.00 0.27 17.98
C THR A 130 16.60 0.85 17.73
N ASP A 131 16.22 1.08 16.48
CA ASP A 131 14.89 1.54 16.07
C ASP A 131 13.79 0.53 16.46
N MET A 132 14.14 -0.76 16.50
CA MET A 132 13.29 -1.86 16.95
C MET A 132 13.34 -2.11 18.46
N GLY A 133 13.90 -1.16 19.23
CA GLY A 133 13.80 -1.15 20.70
C GLY A 133 14.91 -1.89 21.45
N ALA A 134 16.03 -2.23 20.80
CA ALA A 134 17.17 -2.82 21.51
C ALA A 134 17.79 -1.86 22.51
N SER A 135 18.08 -2.35 23.72
CA SER A 135 18.63 -1.53 24.79
C SER A 135 20.08 -1.18 24.53
N THR A 136 20.38 0.12 24.52
CA THR A 136 21.74 0.67 24.45
C THR A 136 22.43 0.72 25.81
N THR A 137 21.75 0.32 26.89
CA THR A 137 22.28 0.42 28.27
C THR A 137 22.88 -0.89 28.79
N ILE A 138 22.68 -2.00 28.08
CA ILE A 138 23.20 -3.32 28.47
C ILE A 138 24.71 -3.35 28.23
N GLY A 139 25.50 -3.58 29.27
CA GLY A 139 26.96 -3.67 29.19
C GLY A 139 27.50 -5.10 29.41
N VAL A 140 28.78 -5.30 29.05
CA VAL A 140 29.50 -6.58 29.27
C VAL A 140 30.42 -6.47 30.48
N LYS A 141 30.36 -7.44 31.39
CA LYS A 141 31.35 -7.52 32.49
C LYS A 141 32.64 -8.17 32.00
N LYS A 142 33.75 -7.42 32.06
CA LYS A 142 35.10 -7.92 31.76
C LYS A 142 35.97 -7.79 33.01
N GLY A 143 36.00 -8.85 33.83
CA GLY A 143 36.62 -8.81 35.15
C GLY A 143 35.76 -8.00 36.14
N THR A 144 36.34 -6.99 36.79
CA THR A 144 35.61 -6.06 37.68
C THR A 144 34.94 -4.89 36.95
N ASN A 145 35.25 -4.70 35.66
CA ASN A 145 34.81 -3.53 34.91
C ASN A 145 33.58 -3.86 34.05
N LEU A 146 32.59 -2.98 34.06
CA LEU A 146 31.48 -2.98 33.12
C LEU A 146 31.92 -2.19 31.88
N VAL A 147 31.84 -2.79 30.71
CA VAL A 147 32.06 -2.11 29.43
C VAL A 147 30.71 -1.75 28.84
N THR A 148 30.44 -0.46 28.62
CA THR A 148 29.16 0.01 28.06
C THR A 148 29.12 -0.16 26.53
N ILE A 149 27.94 -0.01 25.93
CA ILE A 149 27.79 -0.06 24.47
C ILE A 149 28.50 1.12 23.79
N GLU A 150 28.51 2.30 24.42
CA GLU A 150 29.26 3.47 23.93
C GLU A 150 30.76 3.20 23.92
N GLU A 151 31.31 2.62 25.00
CA GLU A 151 32.72 2.23 25.06
C GLU A 151 33.06 1.16 24.00
N PHE A 152 32.13 0.25 23.72
CA PHE A 152 32.25 -0.73 22.64
C PHE A 152 32.29 -0.05 21.25
N ALA A 153 31.40 0.91 21.02
CA ALA A 153 31.34 1.67 19.77
C ALA A 153 32.60 2.53 19.57
N GLU A 154 33.08 3.20 20.62
CA GLU A 154 34.30 4.01 20.58
C GLU A 154 35.55 3.15 20.29
N ALA A 155 35.60 1.92 20.84
CA ALA A 155 36.69 0.98 20.58
C ALA A 155 36.80 0.58 19.10
N THR A 156 35.72 0.66 18.31
CA THR A 156 35.76 0.39 16.87
C THR A 156 36.56 1.44 16.09
N ARG A 157 36.64 2.68 16.61
CA ARG A 157 37.16 3.87 15.92
C ARG A 157 36.47 4.16 14.59
N ASP A 158 35.24 3.69 14.42
CA ASP A 158 34.44 3.91 13.22
C ASP A 158 33.41 5.01 13.50
N PRO A 159 33.54 6.19 12.86
CA PRO A 159 32.63 7.31 13.08
C PRO A 159 31.17 6.96 12.78
N ALA A 160 30.91 6.08 11.81
CA ALA A 160 29.54 5.70 11.45
C ALA A 160 28.89 4.84 12.53
N VAL A 161 29.66 3.94 13.16
CA VAL A 161 29.20 3.10 14.28
C VAL A 161 28.99 3.94 15.54
N ILE A 162 29.92 4.86 15.83
CA ILE A 162 29.81 5.77 16.97
C ILE A 162 28.58 6.67 16.79
N GLN A 163 28.34 7.17 15.58
CA GLN A 163 27.17 7.98 15.29
C GLN A 163 25.87 7.18 15.42
N ALA A 164 25.83 5.94 14.95
CA ALA A 164 24.66 5.06 15.04
C ALA A 164 24.23 4.80 16.50
N ILE A 165 25.20 4.71 17.44
CA ILE A 165 24.91 4.52 18.87
C ILE A 165 24.58 5.84 19.60
N LYS A 166 25.08 6.98 19.12
CA LYS A 166 24.86 8.29 19.75
C LYS A 166 23.54 8.96 19.36
N GLN A 167 22.83 8.44 18.36
CA GLN A 167 21.48 8.91 18.08
C GLN A 167 20.58 8.50 19.25
N ASP A 168 19.85 9.45 19.84
CA ASP A 168 18.71 9.10 20.68
C ASP A 168 17.85 8.13 19.85
N PRO A 169 17.46 6.96 20.37
CA PRO A 169 16.43 6.17 19.74
C PRO A 169 15.29 7.14 19.49
N LEU A 170 14.82 7.24 18.24
CA LEU A 170 13.55 7.93 18.00
C LEU A 170 12.58 7.32 19.02
N PRO A 171 11.96 8.12 19.90
CA PRO A 171 11.04 7.56 20.89
C PRO A 171 10.09 6.68 20.11
N ALA A 172 9.92 5.42 20.52
CA ALA A 172 9.02 4.49 19.85
C ALA A 172 7.66 5.18 19.77
N LYS A 173 7.38 5.81 18.62
CA LYS A 173 6.28 6.74 18.53
C LYS A 173 5.05 5.88 18.68
N ASN A 174 4.37 6.01 19.81
CA ASN A 174 3.12 5.30 19.99
C ASN A 174 2.18 5.73 18.86
N ARG A 175 1.28 4.85 18.43
CA ARG A 175 0.36 5.12 17.32
C ARG A 175 -0.32 6.48 17.47
N ASP A 176 -0.65 6.86 18.70
CA ASP A 176 -1.28 8.13 19.05
C ASP A 176 -0.36 9.34 18.87
N GLU A 177 0.96 9.24 19.08
CA GLU A 177 1.91 10.31 18.83
C GLU A 177 2.16 10.49 17.33
N ILE A 178 2.28 9.39 16.57
CA ILE A 178 2.37 9.44 15.09
C ILE A 178 1.11 10.09 14.53
N VAL A 179 -0.06 9.65 14.98
CA VAL A 179 -1.34 10.21 14.56
C VAL A 179 -1.45 11.68 14.96
N THR A 180 -1.02 12.05 16.18
CA THR A 180 -1.05 13.44 16.65
C THR A 180 -0.10 14.33 15.86
N GLU A 181 1.07 13.83 15.45
CA GLU A 181 2.01 14.57 14.62
C GLU A 181 1.50 14.72 13.17
N ILE A 182 0.91 13.68 12.59
CA ILE A 182 0.23 13.74 11.28
C ILE A 182 -0.93 14.74 11.33
N ILE A 183 -1.75 14.69 12.37
CA ILE A 183 -2.86 15.63 12.60
C ILE A 183 -2.32 17.06 12.76
N ASN A 184 -1.30 17.27 13.59
CA ASN A 184 -0.69 18.58 13.79
C ASN A 184 -0.07 19.11 12.49
N TYR A 185 0.60 18.27 11.70
CA TYR A 185 1.14 18.63 10.41
C TYR A 185 0.04 18.99 9.41
N PHE A 186 -1.04 18.21 9.36
CA PHE A 186 -2.21 18.48 8.53
C PHE A 186 -2.88 19.81 8.88
N PHE A 187 -3.13 20.10 10.17
CA PHE A 187 -3.74 21.35 10.60
C PHE A 187 -2.82 22.57 10.44
N LYS A 188 -1.50 22.42 10.62
CA LYS A 188 -0.52 23.48 10.32
C LYS A 188 -0.44 23.76 8.82
N SER A 189 -0.49 22.72 7.99
CA SER A 189 -0.53 22.85 6.54
C SER A 189 -1.80 23.56 6.07
N ILE A 190 -2.96 23.24 6.66
CA ILE A 190 -4.22 23.96 6.40
C ILE A 190 -4.16 25.40 6.92
N GLY A 191 -3.53 25.64 8.07
CA GLY A 191 -3.30 26.99 8.58
C GLY A 191 -2.42 27.82 7.65
N PHE A 192 -1.34 27.22 7.14
CA PHE A 192 -0.42 27.82 6.19
C PHE A 192 -1.10 28.09 4.84
N MET A 193 -1.88 27.14 4.31
CA MET A 193 -2.68 27.32 3.11
C MET A 193 -3.74 28.41 3.28
N ASN A 194 -4.44 28.45 4.41
CA ASN A 194 -5.38 29.52 4.73
C ASN A 194 -4.70 30.90 4.83
N HIS A 195 -3.48 30.99 5.36
CA HIS A 195 -2.74 32.24 5.41
C HIS A 195 -2.25 32.68 4.03
N THR A 196 -1.67 31.74 3.27
CA THR A 196 -1.08 31.98 1.94
C THR A 196 -2.15 32.30 0.90
N LEU A 197 -3.33 31.69 1.00
CA LEU A 197 -4.47 31.90 0.09
C LEU A 197 -5.53 32.87 0.66
N LYS A 198 -5.16 33.74 1.61
CA LYS A 198 -6.07 34.75 2.23
C LYS A 198 -7.43 34.20 2.72
N GLY A 199 -7.47 32.96 3.17
CA GLY A 199 -8.67 32.29 3.72
C GLY A 199 -9.59 31.65 2.69
N ALA A 200 -9.15 31.44 1.45
CA ALA A 200 -9.94 30.76 0.41
C ALA A 200 -10.35 29.34 0.82
N VAL A 201 -9.46 28.58 1.48
CA VAL A 201 -9.74 27.21 1.95
C VAL A 201 -10.84 27.18 3.02
N LYS A 202 -10.85 28.14 3.95
CA LYS A 202 -11.93 28.33 4.94
C LYS A 202 -13.27 28.69 4.29
N THR A 203 -13.22 29.47 3.21
CA THR A 203 -14.42 29.96 2.50
C THR A 203 -15.04 28.87 1.62
N ILE A 204 -14.23 28.02 1.01
CA ILE A 204 -14.68 26.98 0.06
C ILE A 204 -15.04 25.67 0.79
N PHE A 205 -14.27 25.27 1.81
CA PHE A 205 -14.43 23.96 2.44
C PHE A 205 -14.87 24.01 3.91
N GLY A 206 -14.99 25.20 4.52
CA GLY A 206 -15.45 25.35 5.92
C GLY A 206 -14.46 24.89 7.00
N ILE A 207 -13.25 24.46 6.62
CA ILE A 207 -12.25 23.89 7.54
C ILE A 207 -11.41 25.01 8.16
N GLN A 208 -11.36 25.06 9.50
CA GLN A 208 -10.48 25.96 10.25
C GLN A 208 -9.17 25.24 10.61
N GLY A 209 -8.04 25.75 10.11
CA GLY A 209 -6.70 25.40 10.59
C GLY A 209 -6.03 26.63 11.20
N ASN A 210 -5.38 26.47 12.34
CA ASN A 210 -4.64 27.54 13.00
C ASN A 210 -3.16 27.17 13.05
N MET A 211 -2.30 28.03 12.48
CA MET A 211 -0.86 27.80 12.38
C MET A 211 -0.16 27.61 13.73
N ASN A 212 -0.78 28.10 14.82
CA ASN A 212 -0.23 28.04 16.18
C ASN A 212 -0.92 26.99 17.05
N GLN A 213 -1.86 26.22 16.51
CA GLN A 213 -2.59 25.22 17.28
C GLN A 213 -1.78 23.92 17.32
N SER A 214 -1.45 23.47 18.53
CA SER A 214 -0.80 22.19 18.79
C SER A 214 -1.71 21.33 19.65
N PHE A 215 -2.08 20.15 19.15
CA PHE A 215 -2.72 19.13 19.97
C PHE A 215 -1.62 18.35 20.70
N GLY A 216 -1.69 18.30 22.03
CA GLY A 216 -0.80 17.51 22.87
C GLY A 216 -1.43 16.17 23.23
N CYS A 217 -0.63 15.10 23.30
CA CYS A 217 -1.06 13.84 23.89
C CYS A 217 -1.18 14.00 25.41
N VAL A 218 -2.31 13.56 26.00
CA VAL A 218 -2.41 13.34 27.45
C VAL A 218 -2.31 11.84 27.69
N PRO A 219 -1.26 11.32 28.35
CA PRO A 219 -1.14 9.90 28.66
C PRO A 219 -2.24 9.44 29.62
N GLU A 220 -2.80 8.26 29.42
CA GLU A 220 -3.86 7.66 30.27
C GLU A 220 -3.45 7.45 31.74
N ASN A 221 -2.15 7.53 32.03
CA ASN A 221 -1.54 7.24 33.33
C ASN A 221 -1.58 8.44 34.32
N MET A 222 -2.12 9.60 33.93
CA MET A 222 -2.32 10.75 34.82
C MET A 222 -3.78 10.96 35.27
N ARG A 223 -4.56 9.88 35.39
CA ARG A 223 -5.80 9.88 36.20
C ARG A 223 -5.54 9.37 37.61
N SER A 224 -4.70 10.06 38.38
CA SER A 224 -4.81 10.05 39.83
C SER A 224 -4.20 11.31 40.45
N ASN A 225 -4.96 11.90 41.36
CA ASN A 225 -4.58 12.98 42.28
C ASN A 225 -4.37 14.39 41.71
N VAL A 226 -5.48 15.10 41.50
CA VAL A 226 -5.62 16.47 42.03
C VAL A 226 -7.03 16.62 42.61
N SER A 227 -7.13 16.39 43.92
CA SER A 227 -8.16 16.99 44.75
C SER A 227 -7.71 18.40 45.16
N ASN A 228 -8.66 19.33 45.18
CA ASN A 228 -8.60 20.71 45.67
C ASN A 228 -7.90 21.77 44.80
N ALA A 229 -8.69 22.45 43.97
CA ALA A 229 -8.84 23.91 44.01
C ALA A 229 -10.15 24.30 43.31
N ALA A 230 -10.91 25.18 43.96
CA ALA A 230 -12.26 25.61 43.60
C ALA A 230 -12.29 26.56 42.39
N ASP A 231 -13.50 26.71 41.83
CA ASP A 231 -13.99 27.75 40.90
C ASP A 231 -13.66 27.64 39.40
N VAL A 232 -14.47 26.88 38.64
CA VAL A 232 -15.00 27.24 37.30
C VAL A 232 -16.31 26.45 37.01
N PRO A 233 -17.41 27.03 36.48
CA PRO A 233 -18.69 26.34 36.24
C PRO A 233 -18.66 25.35 35.05
N PRO A 234 -19.56 24.35 35.00
CA PRO A 234 -19.54 23.30 33.99
C PRO A 234 -20.29 23.72 32.74
N GLU A 235 -19.58 24.20 31.72
CA GLU A 235 -20.08 24.22 30.34
C GLU A 235 -18.88 24.09 29.38
N LYS A 236 -19.00 23.20 28.39
CA LYS A 236 -18.01 22.79 27.36
C LYS A 236 -17.27 21.47 27.60
N THR A 237 -18.01 20.38 27.77
CA THR A 237 -17.51 19.02 27.47
C THR A 237 -18.42 18.21 26.56
N GLU A 238 -19.30 18.87 25.81
CA GLU A 238 -20.26 18.22 24.91
C GLU A 238 -20.47 19.00 23.61
N ILE A 239 -19.37 19.31 22.89
CA ILE A 239 -19.44 19.93 21.54
C ILE A 239 -18.60 19.17 20.49
N LEU A 240 -17.86 18.11 20.84
CA LEU A 240 -16.99 17.39 19.89
C LEU A 240 -17.51 16.04 19.39
N ARG A 241 -18.78 15.68 19.65
CA ARG A 241 -19.38 14.42 19.16
C ARG A 241 -20.40 14.56 18.04
N THR A 242 -20.71 15.78 17.56
CA THR A 242 -21.89 15.99 16.69
C THR A 242 -21.65 16.91 15.49
N ARG A 243 -20.43 16.96 14.93
CA ARG A 243 -20.16 17.74 13.70
C ARG A 243 -19.41 16.99 12.60
N ILE A 244 -19.60 15.67 12.54
CA ILE A 244 -19.35 14.88 11.33
C ILE A 244 -20.66 14.09 11.17
N PHE A 245 -21.35 14.24 10.03
CA PHE A 245 -22.75 13.85 9.72
C PHE A 245 -23.82 14.91 10.02
N THR A 246 -24.16 15.73 9.01
CA THR A 246 -25.40 15.63 8.19
C THR A 246 -25.45 16.75 7.15
N ASP A 247 -25.97 16.40 5.97
CA ASP A 247 -25.96 17.17 4.72
C ASP A 247 -26.75 18.49 4.69
N SER A 248 -26.38 19.25 3.66
CA SER A 248 -26.96 20.46 3.09
C SER A 248 -28.47 20.49 2.87
N ASN A 249 -29.07 21.66 3.08
CA ASN A 249 -29.85 22.34 2.04
C ASN A 249 -29.99 23.85 2.32
N MET A 250 -29.68 24.66 1.31
CA MET A 250 -30.02 26.08 1.26
C MET A 250 -31.50 26.24 0.90
N THR A 251 -32.19 27.25 1.46
CA THR A 251 -32.66 28.44 0.71
C THR A 251 -33.37 29.43 1.64
N ASP A 252 -33.07 30.69 1.36
CA ASP A 252 -33.89 31.89 1.49
C ASP A 252 -33.99 32.71 2.78
N SER A 253 -34.17 33.99 2.48
CA SER A 253 -33.73 35.19 3.16
C SER A 253 -34.91 35.94 3.80
N LEU A 254 -34.57 36.93 4.63
CA LEU A 254 -35.38 38.05 5.14
C LEU A 254 -36.15 37.83 6.47
N GLY A 255 -35.87 38.72 7.43
CA GLY A 255 -36.92 39.32 8.27
C GLY A 255 -36.76 39.22 9.79
N PHE A 256 -36.53 40.39 10.41
CA PHE A 256 -36.55 40.73 11.83
C PHE A 256 -37.67 40.11 12.71
N GLY A 257 -37.35 39.86 14.00
CA GLY A 257 -38.26 40.13 15.13
C GLY A 257 -38.49 39.00 16.14
N ASP A 258 -37.91 39.15 17.34
CA ASP A 258 -38.41 38.59 18.63
C ASP A 258 -39.67 39.36 19.10
N PRO A 259 -40.42 38.97 20.17
CA PRO A 259 -40.39 37.74 20.99
C PRO A 259 -41.78 37.14 21.43
N GLN A 260 -41.78 35.85 21.85
CA GLN A 260 -42.54 35.20 22.97
C GLN A 260 -44.12 35.28 23.07
N PRO A 261 -44.81 34.51 23.97
CA PRO A 261 -44.94 33.04 24.03
C PRO A 261 -46.40 32.55 24.35
N GLN A 262 -46.57 31.22 24.54
CA GLN A 262 -47.54 30.52 25.41
C GLN A 262 -48.91 29.97 24.89
N SER A 263 -49.07 28.66 25.23
CA SER A 263 -50.25 27.92 25.73
C SER A 263 -51.28 27.24 24.79
N GLN A 264 -51.46 25.94 25.08
CA GLN A 264 -52.46 24.92 24.70
C GLN A 264 -53.95 25.35 24.93
N PRO A 265 -55.01 24.52 24.72
CA PRO A 265 -55.14 23.14 24.16
C PRO A 265 -56.29 22.94 23.10
N GLN A 266 -56.37 21.71 22.56
CA GLN A 266 -57.46 21.03 21.80
C GLN A 266 -58.92 21.30 22.31
N PRO A 267 -60.02 21.12 21.51
CA PRO A 267 -60.42 19.83 20.89
C PRO A 267 -61.27 19.82 19.58
N GLN A 268 -61.39 18.62 19.02
CA GLN A 268 -62.40 18.00 18.11
C GLN A 268 -63.84 18.58 18.17
N PRO A 269 -64.73 18.42 17.14
CA PRO A 269 -65.19 17.08 16.67
C PRO A 269 -65.80 16.91 15.23
N GLN A 270 -65.91 15.62 14.82
CA GLN A 270 -67.05 14.90 14.19
C GLN A 270 -67.68 15.42 12.88
N ASP A 271 -68.29 14.65 11.98
CA ASP A 271 -68.44 13.21 11.65
C ASP A 271 -69.17 13.20 10.27
N GLN A 272 -69.40 11.98 9.69
CA GLN A 272 -70.47 11.60 8.74
C GLN A 272 -70.17 11.75 7.22
N ASP A 273 -70.39 10.78 6.32
CA ASP A 273 -71.03 9.44 6.33
C ASP A 273 -70.44 8.56 5.19
N VAL A 274 -70.11 7.28 5.44
CA VAL A 274 -70.83 6.03 5.05
C VAL A 274 -71.06 5.81 3.54
N GLU A 275 -70.37 4.82 2.93
CA GLU A 275 -71.03 3.58 2.45
C GLU A 275 -70.05 2.49 1.99
N THR A 276 -70.36 1.29 2.45
CA THR A 276 -69.68 -0.01 2.44
C THR A 276 -69.87 -0.81 1.16
N PHE A 277 -68.84 -1.54 0.71
CA PHE A 277 -68.99 -2.82 0.00
C PHE A 277 -68.09 -3.89 0.64
N ALA A 278 -68.69 -5.05 0.89
CA ALA A 278 -68.16 -6.12 1.74
C ALA A 278 -67.22 -7.10 1.01
N LEU A 279 -66.24 -7.61 1.76
CA LEU A 279 -65.28 -8.68 1.45
C LEU A 279 -65.92 -10.09 1.50
N PRO A 280 -65.33 -11.10 0.84
CA PRO A 280 -65.21 -12.44 1.40
C PRO A 280 -63.89 -12.59 2.19
N LYS A 281 -64.00 -13.13 3.40
CA LYS A 281 -62.88 -13.51 4.27
C LYS A 281 -62.18 -14.77 3.75
N LEU A 282 -60.85 -14.79 3.83
CA LEU A 282 -60.02 -16.00 3.90
C LEU A 282 -58.76 -15.66 4.73
N ASP A 283 -58.81 -16.15 5.96
CA ASP A 283 -57.79 -16.80 6.77
C ASP A 283 -56.40 -16.19 7.02
N ASP A 284 -56.02 -16.36 8.29
CA ASP A 284 -54.82 -16.00 9.03
C ASP A 284 -53.49 -16.43 8.40
N ASP A 285 -52.42 -15.80 8.91
CA ASP A 285 -51.00 -16.10 8.71
C ASP A 285 -50.34 -15.62 7.41
N THR A 286 -49.83 -14.39 7.44
CA THR A 286 -48.38 -14.09 7.39
C THR A 286 -48.17 -12.57 7.36
N SER A 287 -47.38 -12.07 8.29
CA SER A 287 -46.96 -10.66 8.34
C SER A 287 -46.00 -10.34 7.18
N ALA A 288 -46.55 -9.99 6.01
CA ALA A 288 -45.83 -9.29 4.97
C ALA A 288 -46.02 -7.79 5.19
N SER A 289 -45.06 -7.13 5.85
CA SER A 289 -44.99 -5.68 5.91
C SER A 289 -44.72 -5.14 4.51
N VAL A 290 -45.67 -4.39 3.97
CA VAL A 290 -45.49 -3.51 2.81
C VAL A 290 -44.32 -2.58 3.10
N PRO A 291 -43.27 -2.49 2.26
CA PRO A 291 -42.20 -1.53 2.49
C PRO A 291 -42.75 -0.11 2.33
N LEU A 292 -42.53 0.72 3.34
CA LEU A 292 -42.77 2.15 3.27
C LEU A 292 -41.87 2.75 2.17
N VAL A 293 -42.46 3.56 1.29
CA VAL A 293 -41.78 4.33 0.24
C VAL A 293 -41.00 5.49 0.89
N SER A 294 -39.91 5.18 1.59
CA SER A 294 -38.95 6.16 2.12
C SER A 294 -37.49 5.67 2.18
N GLU A 295 -37.13 4.63 1.42
CA GLU A 295 -35.73 4.19 1.24
C GLU A 295 -35.34 4.19 -0.24
N ILE A 296 -35.53 5.33 -0.92
CA ILE A 296 -35.00 5.53 -2.28
C ILE A 296 -33.73 6.38 -2.19
N SER A 297 -32.60 5.69 -2.42
CA SER A 297 -31.22 6.10 -2.70
C SER A 297 -30.36 6.75 -1.61
N LYS A 298 -29.50 5.93 -0.98
CA LYS A 298 -28.19 6.34 -0.42
C LYS A 298 -27.05 6.22 -1.45
N HIS A 299 -27.37 5.97 -2.72
CA HIS A 299 -26.40 5.68 -3.77
C HIS A 299 -26.29 6.83 -4.76
N THR A 300 -25.07 7.07 -5.22
CA THR A 300 -24.74 8.10 -6.20
C THR A 300 -25.41 7.74 -7.53
N THR A 301 -26.03 8.71 -8.17
CA THR A 301 -26.74 8.51 -9.45
C THR A 301 -25.77 8.43 -10.63
N ALA A 302 -26.22 7.90 -11.77
CA ALA A 302 -25.41 7.85 -12.98
C ALA A 302 -25.06 9.27 -13.47
N GLU A 303 -26.00 10.20 -13.34
CA GLU A 303 -25.80 11.61 -13.67
C GLU A 303 -24.73 12.26 -12.79
N GLU A 304 -24.72 11.95 -11.49
CA GLU A 304 -23.69 12.44 -10.55
C GLU A 304 -22.30 11.85 -10.87
N PHE A 305 -22.20 10.56 -11.20
CA PHE A 305 -20.94 9.96 -11.65
C PHE A 305 -20.46 10.58 -12.97
N GLN A 306 -21.37 10.82 -13.91
CA GLN A 306 -21.03 11.47 -15.17
C GLN A 306 -20.54 12.91 -14.95
N ALA A 307 -21.20 13.67 -14.08
CA ALA A 307 -20.77 15.03 -13.72
C ALA A 307 -19.38 15.01 -13.06
N SER A 308 -19.15 14.09 -12.12
CA SER A 308 -17.84 13.91 -11.46
C SER A 308 -16.73 13.54 -12.47
N MET A 309 -17.01 12.64 -13.42
CA MET A 309 -16.08 12.33 -14.51
C MET A 309 -15.79 13.55 -15.37
N MET A 310 -16.81 14.30 -15.79
CA MET A 310 -16.61 15.49 -16.62
C MET A 310 -15.79 16.57 -15.91
N GLN A 311 -16.01 16.75 -14.60
CA GLN A 311 -15.17 17.62 -13.80
C GLN A 311 -13.72 17.14 -13.79
N PHE A 312 -13.48 15.86 -13.49
CA PHE A 312 -12.13 15.27 -13.51
C PHE A 312 -11.46 15.39 -14.89
N ILE A 313 -12.20 15.17 -15.97
CA ILE A 313 -11.74 15.32 -17.36
C ILE A 313 -11.27 16.75 -17.62
N GLY A 314 -12.04 17.75 -17.19
CA GLY A 314 -11.67 19.16 -17.31
C GLY A 314 -10.46 19.53 -16.46
N ASP A 315 -10.43 19.09 -15.20
CA ASP A 315 -9.35 19.39 -14.26
C ASP A 315 -8.00 18.76 -14.65
N THR A 316 -8.03 17.65 -15.41
CA THR A 316 -6.83 16.88 -15.79
C THR A 316 -6.44 16.99 -17.27
N GLY A 317 -7.17 17.78 -18.07
CA GLY A 317 -6.87 17.98 -19.49
C GLY A 317 -7.14 16.75 -20.36
N LEU A 318 -8.10 15.91 -19.97
CA LEU A 318 -8.52 14.74 -20.75
C LEU A 318 -9.63 15.05 -21.76
N ASP A 319 -10.01 16.32 -21.89
CA ASP A 319 -11.02 16.82 -22.84
C ASP A 319 -10.65 16.57 -24.31
N HIS A 320 -9.36 16.34 -24.58
CA HIS A 320 -8.88 15.85 -25.87
C HIS A 320 -9.48 14.48 -26.27
N PHE A 321 -9.76 13.63 -25.28
CA PHE A 321 -10.22 12.25 -25.48
C PHE A 321 -11.72 12.09 -25.29
N PHE A 322 -12.31 12.87 -24.39
CA PHE A 322 -13.67 12.68 -23.95
C PHE A 322 -14.48 13.96 -24.04
N GLN A 323 -15.71 13.84 -24.54
CA GLN A 323 -16.68 14.91 -24.63
C GLN A 323 -17.94 14.58 -23.83
N GLU A 324 -18.64 15.64 -23.43
CA GLU A 324 -19.93 15.49 -22.77
C GLU A 324 -20.90 14.73 -23.68
N GLY A 325 -21.47 13.64 -23.16
CA GLY A 325 -22.41 12.80 -23.89
C GLY A 325 -21.78 11.63 -24.65
N ASP A 326 -20.47 11.42 -24.54
CA ASP A 326 -19.84 10.20 -25.06
C ASP A 326 -20.45 8.93 -24.44
N ASP A 327 -20.71 7.93 -25.28
CA ASP A 327 -21.38 6.70 -24.85
C ASP A 327 -20.53 5.87 -23.87
N ILE A 328 -19.20 6.00 -23.93
CA ILE A 328 -18.30 5.38 -22.95
C ILE A 328 -18.52 5.94 -21.54
N LEU A 329 -18.70 7.26 -21.40
CA LEU A 329 -18.92 7.91 -20.11
C LEU A 329 -20.28 7.50 -19.52
N LYS A 330 -21.32 7.46 -20.35
CA LYS A 330 -22.65 6.96 -19.93
C LYS A 330 -22.58 5.50 -19.47
N THR A 331 -21.83 4.68 -20.19
CA THR A 331 -21.68 3.25 -19.84
C THR A 331 -20.92 3.09 -18.52
N ILE A 332 -19.82 3.82 -18.34
CA ILE A 332 -19.04 3.79 -17.09
C ILE A 332 -19.93 4.23 -15.91
N ALA A 333 -20.68 5.33 -16.05
CA ALA A 333 -21.58 5.83 -15.02
C ALA A 333 -22.68 4.82 -14.67
N SER A 334 -23.33 4.21 -15.68
CA SER A 334 -24.35 3.17 -15.46
C SER A 334 -23.76 1.96 -14.72
N LYS A 335 -22.59 1.47 -15.16
CA LYS A 335 -21.91 0.34 -14.51
C LYS A 335 -21.45 0.69 -13.09
N ALA A 336 -21.10 1.94 -12.80
CA ALA A 336 -20.70 2.40 -11.47
C ALA A 336 -21.87 2.28 -10.48
N VAL A 337 -23.07 2.72 -10.88
CA VAL A 337 -24.30 2.56 -10.09
C VAL A 337 -24.60 1.08 -9.84
N GLU A 338 -24.50 0.24 -10.86
CA GLU A 338 -24.67 -1.21 -10.73
C GLU A 338 -23.65 -1.83 -9.76
N LEU A 339 -22.39 -1.41 -9.84
CA LEU A 339 -21.32 -1.90 -8.98
C LEU A 339 -21.49 -1.45 -7.52
N GLN A 340 -22.00 -0.24 -7.28
CA GLN A 340 -22.30 0.28 -5.94
C GLN A 340 -23.40 -0.53 -5.25
N GLY A 341 -24.36 -1.07 -6.02
CA GLY A 341 -25.47 -1.88 -5.51
C GLY A 341 -25.20 -3.38 -5.36
N LYS A 342 -24.01 -3.88 -5.75
CA LYS A 342 -23.66 -5.30 -5.67
C LYS A 342 -23.19 -5.70 -4.27
N GLU A 343 -23.87 -6.66 -3.64
CA GLU A 343 -23.53 -7.17 -2.30
C GLU A 343 -22.14 -7.84 -2.23
N ASP A 344 -21.70 -8.47 -3.33
CA ASP A 344 -20.42 -9.16 -3.44
C ASP A 344 -19.26 -8.26 -3.89
N ASN A 345 -19.51 -6.96 -4.07
CA ASN A 345 -18.46 -6.01 -4.43
C ASN A 345 -17.54 -5.73 -3.23
N LEU A 346 -16.27 -6.09 -3.38
CA LEU A 346 -15.23 -5.81 -2.39
C LEU A 346 -14.86 -4.31 -2.34
N LEU A 347 -15.09 -3.56 -3.42
CA LEU A 347 -14.78 -2.14 -3.56
C LEU A 347 -16.04 -1.27 -3.44
N LYS A 348 -16.70 -1.34 -2.29
CA LYS A 348 -18.05 -0.78 -2.06
C LYS A 348 -18.09 0.64 -1.49
N LYS A 349 -16.96 1.24 -1.10
CA LYS A 349 -16.97 2.62 -0.58
C LYS A 349 -17.13 3.59 -1.74
N ASP A 350 -17.79 4.72 -1.51
CA ASP A 350 -18.01 5.75 -2.55
C ASP A 350 -16.69 6.19 -3.19
N LYS A 351 -15.63 6.33 -2.39
CA LYS A 351 -14.29 6.65 -2.87
C LYS A 351 -13.68 5.55 -3.76
N ASP A 352 -13.96 4.28 -3.47
CA ASP A 352 -13.47 3.17 -4.30
C ASP A 352 -14.16 3.21 -5.68
N ILE A 353 -15.48 3.42 -5.72
CA ILE A 353 -16.24 3.54 -6.98
C ILE A 353 -15.80 4.77 -7.78
N GLU A 354 -15.58 5.90 -7.12
CA GLU A 354 -15.05 7.12 -7.74
C GLU A 354 -13.67 6.87 -8.38
N ASP A 355 -12.79 6.16 -7.69
CA ASP A 355 -11.46 5.82 -8.20
C ASP A 355 -11.52 4.85 -9.39
N ILE A 356 -12.36 3.81 -9.32
CA ILE A 356 -12.54 2.87 -10.45
C ILE A 356 -13.12 3.62 -11.66
N THR A 357 -14.02 4.58 -11.43
CA THR A 357 -14.61 5.43 -12.48
C THR A 357 -13.54 6.25 -13.19
N LYS A 358 -12.63 6.89 -12.43
CA LYS A 358 -11.48 7.62 -13.00
C LYS A 358 -10.50 6.67 -13.70
N LEU A 359 -10.24 5.50 -13.14
CA LEU A 359 -9.37 4.49 -13.74
C LEU A 359 -9.92 3.97 -15.08
N ALA A 360 -11.24 3.83 -15.22
CA ALA A 360 -11.89 3.35 -16.43
C ALA A 360 -11.71 4.29 -17.65
N LEU A 361 -11.37 5.56 -17.41
CA LEU A 361 -11.01 6.52 -18.45
C LEU A 361 -9.67 6.20 -19.12
N TYR A 362 -8.86 5.30 -18.55
CA TYR A 362 -7.57 4.91 -19.11
C TYR A 362 -7.63 3.51 -19.74
N GLN A 363 -6.83 3.29 -20.78
CA GLN A 363 -6.54 1.97 -21.35
C GLN A 363 -5.43 1.32 -20.54
N PRO A 364 -5.72 0.30 -19.71
CA PRO A 364 -4.67 -0.39 -18.98
C PRO A 364 -3.82 -1.23 -19.93
N VAL A 365 -2.49 -1.13 -19.79
CA VAL A 365 -1.50 -1.93 -20.49
C VAL A 365 -0.49 -2.47 -19.48
N PHE A 366 -0.50 -3.78 -19.27
CA PHE A 366 0.44 -4.47 -18.40
C PHE A 366 1.69 -4.86 -19.17
N TYR A 367 2.83 -4.34 -18.72
CA TYR A 367 4.13 -4.63 -19.30
C TYR A 367 4.98 -5.44 -18.32
N CYS A 368 4.94 -6.76 -18.50
CA CYS A 368 5.40 -7.74 -17.51
C CYS A 368 6.78 -8.30 -17.83
N ASP A 369 7.57 -8.54 -16.79
CA ASP A 369 8.84 -9.23 -16.90
C ASP A 369 8.63 -10.74 -17.05
N ASP A 370 9.25 -11.30 -18.08
CA ASP A 370 9.31 -12.73 -18.40
C ASP A 370 10.76 -13.22 -18.53
N SER A 371 11.71 -12.52 -17.94
CA SER A 371 13.12 -12.87 -18.00
C SER A 371 13.45 -14.15 -17.21
N GLY A 372 14.70 -14.60 -17.27
CA GLY A 372 15.13 -15.81 -16.57
C GLY A 372 15.03 -15.73 -15.05
N SER A 373 15.13 -14.54 -14.45
CA SER A 373 15.07 -14.31 -13.00
C SER A 373 13.68 -14.55 -12.42
N MET A 374 12.63 -14.39 -13.22
CA MET A 374 11.24 -14.64 -12.82
C MET A 374 10.97 -16.09 -12.40
N LYS A 375 11.87 -17.04 -12.73
CA LYS A 375 11.79 -18.44 -12.28
C LYS A 375 12.13 -18.64 -10.80
N GLN A 376 12.64 -17.62 -10.13
CA GLN A 376 13.09 -17.72 -8.75
C GLN A 376 11.94 -17.49 -7.77
N GLY A 377 11.77 -18.41 -6.82
CA GLY A 377 10.77 -18.29 -5.76
C GLY A 377 9.34 -18.16 -6.32
N THR A 378 8.57 -17.25 -5.73
CA THR A 378 7.16 -16.99 -6.08
C THR A 378 6.99 -15.86 -7.10
N ARG A 379 8.07 -15.32 -7.68
CA ARG A 379 8.01 -14.10 -8.54
C ARG A 379 7.01 -14.23 -9.69
N GLN A 380 7.01 -15.37 -10.39
CA GLN A 380 6.05 -15.62 -11.46
C GLN A 380 4.60 -15.71 -10.96
N SER A 381 4.35 -16.46 -9.88
CA SER A 381 3.00 -16.61 -9.33
C SER A 381 2.47 -15.29 -8.76
N ASP A 382 3.33 -14.52 -8.10
CA ASP A 382 2.99 -13.23 -7.52
C ASP A 382 2.65 -12.22 -8.63
N GLN A 383 3.41 -12.21 -9.73
CA GLN A 383 3.11 -11.38 -10.90
C GLN A 383 1.78 -11.78 -11.55
N ILE A 384 1.51 -13.08 -11.71
CA ILE A 384 0.25 -13.57 -12.28
C ILE A 384 -0.95 -13.12 -11.45
N ASP A 385 -0.92 -13.37 -10.13
CA ASP A 385 -2.06 -13.01 -9.27
C ASP A 385 -2.30 -11.51 -9.24
N LEU A 386 -1.22 -10.72 -9.14
CA LEU A 386 -1.28 -9.27 -9.18
C LEU A 386 -1.92 -8.77 -10.48
N VAL A 387 -1.36 -9.15 -11.63
CA VAL A 387 -1.79 -8.63 -12.94
C VAL A 387 -3.22 -9.06 -13.23
N ARG A 388 -3.62 -10.27 -12.87
CA ARG A 388 -5.01 -10.74 -12.98
C ARG A 388 -5.97 -9.85 -12.16
N ARG A 389 -5.66 -9.59 -10.88
CA ARG A 389 -6.51 -8.78 -10.00
C ARG A 389 -6.62 -7.34 -10.50
N VAL A 390 -5.49 -6.76 -10.88
CA VAL A 390 -5.41 -5.40 -11.42
C VAL A 390 -6.13 -5.28 -12.77
N ALA A 391 -6.00 -6.28 -13.65
CA ALA A 391 -6.74 -6.33 -14.92
C ALA A 391 -8.25 -6.38 -14.67
N ARG A 392 -8.70 -7.17 -13.69
CA ARG A 392 -10.11 -7.23 -13.30
C ARG A 392 -10.60 -5.87 -12.80
N ILE A 393 -9.91 -5.26 -11.83
CA ILE A 393 -10.30 -3.95 -11.24
C ILE A 393 -10.38 -2.86 -12.34
N SER A 394 -9.35 -2.76 -13.18
CA SER A 394 -9.26 -1.73 -14.24
C SER A 394 -10.25 -1.89 -15.39
N THR A 395 -10.96 -3.03 -15.46
CA THR A 395 -11.95 -3.33 -16.51
C THR A 395 -13.38 -3.49 -15.99
N LEU A 396 -13.64 -3.25 -14.69
CA LEU A 396 -14.96 -3.41 -14.09
C LEU A 396 -16.05 -2.54 -14.77
N LEU A 397 -15.72 -1.29 -15.10
CA LEU A 397 -16.69 -0.30 -15.55
C LEU A 397 -16.62 0.01 -17.06
N VAL A 398 -15.68 -0.58 -17.79
CA VAL A 398 -15.51 -0.28 -19.22
C VAL A 398 -16.56 -1.04 -20.06
N PRO A 399 -16.97 -0.54 -21.24
CA PRO A 399 -17.91 -1.23 -22.13
C PRO A 399 -17.38 -2.57 -22.64
N ASP A 400 -18.26 -3.43 -23.16
CA ASP A 400 -17.85 -4.69 -23.78
C ASP A 400 -16.94 -4.44 -25.00
N GLY A 401 -15.87 -5.23 -25.12
CA GLY A 401 -14.84 -5.03 -26.15
C GLY A 401 -13.76 -4.02 -25.77
N PHE A 402 -13.83 -3.44 -24.57
CA PHE A 402 -12.72 -2.77 -23.89
C PHE A 402 -12.14 -3.74 -22.86
N GLY A 403 -10.81 -3.82 -22.80
CA GLY A 403 -10.12 -4.74 -21.91
C GLY A 403 -8.74 -4.21 -21.57
N ALA A 404 -7.85 -5.11 -21.19
CA ALA A 404 -6.46 -4.80 -20.89
C ALA A 404 -5.50 -5.23 -21.99
N GLY A 405 -4.44 -4.45 -22.17
CA GLY A 405 -3.25 -4.87 -22.89
C GLY A 405 -2.34 -5.70 -21.99
N LEU A 406 -1.70 -6.72 -22.56
CA LEU A 406 -0.69 -7.53 -21.87
C LEU A 406 0.47 -7.82 -22.83
N LEU A 407 1.66 -7.36 -22.46
CA LEU A 407 2.91 -7.74 -23.12
C LEU A 407 3.98 -8.11 -22.13
N PHE A 408 4.99 -8.78 -22.66
CA PHE A 408 6.17 -9.16 -21.93
C PHE A 408 7.43 -8.63 -22.60
N ILE A 409 8.49 -8.51 -21.80
CA ILE A 409 9.78 -8.01 -22.26
C ILE A 409 10.33 -8.89 -23.39
N ASN A 410 10.32 -10.21 -23.25
CA ASN A 410 10.97 -11.16 -24.16
C ASN A 410 9.99 -11.87 -25.10
N ASP A 411 8.76 -12.17 -24.67
CA ASP A 411 7.76 -12.87 -25.46
C ASP A 411 7.42 -12.11 -26.74
N LYS A 412 7.28 -12.83 -27.85
CA LYS A 412 7.12 -12.26 -29.19
C LYS A 412 5.68 -12.12 -29.65
N ARG A 413 4.70 -12.34 -28.77
CA ARG A 413 3.30 -12.14 -29.11
C ARG A 413 3.02 -10.69 -29.52
N ASP A 414 2.08 -10.56 -30.42
CA ASP A 414 1.52 -9.26 -30.79
C ASP A 414 0.65 -8.73 -29.65
N MET A 415 0.57 -7.40 -29.54
CA MET A 415 -0.29 -6.72 -28.57
C MET A 415 -1.77 -7.02 -28.86
N ASN A 416 -2.49 -7.50 -27.85
CA ASN A 416 -3.94 -7.45 -27.80
C ASN A 416 -4.37 -6.51 -26.65
N PRO A 417 -4.90 -5.30 -26.95
CA PRO A 417 -5.27 -4.33 -25.93
C PRO A 417 -6.65 -4.60 -25.29
N LYS A 418 -7.32 -5.69 -25.66
CA LYS A 418 -8.74 -5.95 -25.32
C LYS A 418 -8.95 -7.25 -24.53
N LEU A 419 -7.93 -7.71 -23.82
CA LEU A 419 -8.01 -8.97 -23.06
C LEU A 419 -8.91 -8.81 -21.83
N LYS A 420 -9.67 -9.85 -21.53
CA LYS A 420 -10.36 -10.02 -20.25
C LYS A 420 -9.40 -10.53 -19.18
N ALA A 421 -9.77 -10.37 -17.91
CA ALA A 421 -8.93 -10.78 -16.78
C ALA A 421 -8.61 -12.29 -16.79
N GLU A 422 -9.55 -13.13 -17.20
CA GLU A 422 -9.35 -14.59 -17.30
C GLU A 422 -8.37 -14.95 -18.43
N GLU A 423 -8.43 -14.23 -19.56
CA GLU A 423 -7.51 -14.43 -20.67
C GLU A 423 -6.09 -13.97 -20.31
N VAL A 424 -5.96 -12.86 -19.58
CA VAL A 424 -4.69 -12.38 -19.02
C VAL A 424 -4.01 -13.47 -18.19
N GLU A 425 -4.74 -14.09 -17.27
CA GLU A 425 -4.21 -15.14 -16.40
C GLU A 425 -3.68 -16.35 -17.21
N GLU A 426 -4.49 -16.87 -18.14
CA GLU A 426 -4.11 -18.03 -18.96
C GLU A 426 -2.91 -17.74 -19.88
N ILE A 427 -2.87 -16.54 -20.43
CA ILE A 427 -1.76 -16.05 -21.24
C ILE A 427 -0.49 -15.98 -20.39
N MET A 428 -0.54 -15.47 -19.16
CA MET A 428 0.63 -15.40 -18.29
C MET A 428 1.12 -16.78 -17.83
N LYS A 429 0.22 -17.70 -17.46
CA LYS A 429 0.58 -19.08 -17.07
C LYS A 429 1.31 -19.85 -18.17
N THR A 430 0.96 -19.59 -19.43
CA THR A 430 1.55 -20.29 -20.59
C THR A 430 2.81 -19.61 -21.15
N THR A 431 3.16 -18.42 -20.64
CA THR A 431 4.32 -17.65 -21.11
C THR A 431 5.63 -18.28 -20.69
N LYS A 432 6.59 -18.36 -21.63
CA LYS A 432 7.90 -18.97 -21.37
C LYS A 432 8.85 -17.94 -20.76
N LEU A 433 9.31 -18.21 -19.55
CA LEU A 433 10.31 -17.39 -18.88
C LEU A 433 11.73 -17.60 -19.43
N GLY A 434 12.39 -16.52 -19.83
CA GLY A 434 13.78 -16.49 -20.28
C GLY A 434 14.14 -15.20 -21.03
N GLY A 435 15.43 -15.00 -21.26
CA GLY A 435 15.94 -13.82 -21.97
C GLY A 435 16.48 -12.74 -21.03
N LYS A 436 16.75 -11.56 -21.61
CA LYS A 436 17.33 -10.41 -20.91
C LYS A 436 16.25 -9.35 -20.69
N THR A 437 16.42 -8.53 -19.67
CA THR A 437 15.48 -7.48 -19.26
C THR A 437 15.72 -6.21 -20.08
N ARG A 438 15.45 -6.22 -21.40
CA ARG A 438 15.56 -5.01 -22.25
C ARG A 438 14.31 -4.14 -22.15
N ILE A 439 14.00 -3.72 -20.92
CA ILE A 439 12.78 -3.02 -20.52
C ILE A 439 12.51 -1.73 -21.32
N GLY A 440 13.53 -0.92 -21.61
CA GLY A 440 13.36 0.34 -22.35
C GLY A 440 13.17 0.13 -23.84
N THR A 441 14.06 -0.64 -24.46
CA THR A 441 13.98 -0.95 -25.91
C THR A 441 12.66 -1.62 -26.26
N GLN A 442 12.18 -2.53 -25.41
CA GLN A 442 10.95 -3.30 -25.68
C GLN A 442 9.68 -2.51 -25.33
N LEU A 443 9.71 -1.62 -24.33
CA LEU A 443 8.65 -0.62 -24.12
C LEU A 443 8.42 0.19 -25.40
N GLU A 444 9.50 0.73 -25.98
CA GLU A 444 9.41 1.52 -27.21
C GLU A 444 8.88 0.69 -28.39
N GLN A 445 9.48 -0.47 -28.64
CA GLN A 445 9.15 -1.28 -29.83
C GLN A 445 7.79 -1.95 -29.78
N LYS A 446 7.38 -2.45 -28.62
CA LYS A 446 6.19 -3.31 -28.50
C LYS A 446 4.97 -2.58 -27.94
N ILE A 447 5.14 -1.42 -27.32
CA ILE A 447 4.02 -0.67 -26.70
C ILE A 447 3.90 0.70 -27.35
N LEU A 448 4.91 1.57 -27.19
CA LEU A 448 4.81 2.96 -27.63
C LEU A 448 4.67 3.07 -29.15
N LYS A 449 5.46 2.28 -29.89
CA LYS A 449 5.36 2.25 -31.35
C LYS A 449 3.97 1.86 -31.87
N PRO A 450 3.41 0.67 -31.53
CA PRO A 450 2.11 0.27 -32.09
C PRO A 450 0.91 1.04 -31.52
N LEU A 451 0.98 1.52 -30.27
CA LEU A 451 -0.17 2.19 -29.63
C LEU A 451 -0.19 3.70 -29.79
N ILE A 452 0.98 4.33 -29.99
CA ILE A 452 1.11 5.78 -30.06
C ILE A 452 1.68 6.18 -31.42
N TYR A 453 2.93 5.81 -31.71
CA TYR A 453 3.64 6.34 -32.87
C TYR A 453 2.98 5.96 -34.19
N ASP A 454 2.61 4.70 -34.36
CA ASP A 454 2.02 4.19 -35.59
C ASP A 454 0.56 4.64 -35.75
N VAL A 455 -0.16 4.85 -34.63
CA VAL A 455 -1.53 5.40 -34.63
C VAL A 455 -1.51 6.84 -35.14
N ILE A 456 -0.66 7.68 -34.54
CA ILE A 456 -0.53 9.10 -34.90
C ILE A 456 0.00 9.25 -36.33
N LYS A 457 1.04 8.49 -36.72
CA LYS A 457 1.60 8.52 -38.09
C LYS A 457 0.62 8.03 -39.15
N ALA A 458 -0.33 7.17 -38.78
CA ALA A 458 -1.40 6.73 -39.66
C ALA A 458 -2.60 7.69 -39.67
N GLU A 459 -2.47 8.88 -39.07
CA GLU A 459 -3.53 9.88 -38.91
C GLU A 459 -4.78 9.34 -38.22
N LYS A 460 -4.61 8.31 -37.37
CA LYS A 460 -5.66 7.78 -36.51
C LYS A 460 -5.61 8.49 -35.17
N LYS A 461 -6.76 8.60 -34.53
CA LYS A 461 -6.87 9.17 -33.18
C LYS A 461 -6.63 8.11 -32.12
N ILE A 462 -5.95 8.50 -31.06
CA ILE A 462 -5.91 7.73 -29.82
C ILE A 462 -7.24 7.99 -29.10
N GLU A 463 -8.06 6.95 -28.95
CA GLU A 463 -9.43 7.06 -28.42
C GLU A 463 -9.49 7.18 -26.90
N ARG A 464 -8.43 6.75 -26.20
CA ARG A 464 -8.38 6.68 -24.74
C ARG A 464 -6.93 6.86 -24.27
N PRO A 465 -6.66 7.68 -23.24
CA PRO A 465 -5.33 7.78 -22.66
C PRO A 465 -4.86 6.42 -22.14
N ILE A 466 -3.56 6.16 -22.19
CA ILE A 466 -2.98 4.83 -21.93
C ILE A 466 -2.30 4.84 -20.56
N LEU A 467 -2.64 3.88 -19.69
CA LEU A 467 -1.92 3.63 -18.44
C LEU A 467 -1.03 2.41 -18.61
N ILE A 468 0.28 2.62 -18.71
CA ILE A 468 1.28 1.55 -18.85
C ILE A 468 1.82 1.19 -17.47
N SER A 469 1.43 0.02 -16.97
CA SER A 469 1.91 -0.53 -15.70
C SER A 469 3.00 -1.56 -15.96
N CYS A 470 4.25 -1.14 -15.77
CA CYS A 470 5.43 -1.97 -15.90
C CYS A 470 5.75 -2.69 -14.59
N ILE A 471 5.93 -4.01 -14.67
CA ILE A 471 6.19 -4.86 -13.50
C ILE A 471 7.45 -5.68 -13.77
N THR A 472 8.49 -5.49 -12.95
CA THR A 472 9.80 -6.12 -13.16
C THR A 472 10.43 -6.65 -11.87
N ASP A 473 11.24 -7.71 -12.01
CA ASP A 473 12.03 -8.29 -10.91
C ASP A 473 13.52 -7.94 -10.97
N GLY A 474 13.90 -7.08 -11.91
CA GLY A 474 15.29 -6.74 -12.20
C GLY A 474 15.43 -5.34 -12.78
N CYS A 475 16.68 -4.91 -12.97
CA CYS A 475 16.96 -3.70 -13.74
C CYS A 475 17.21 -4.03 -15.22
N ALA A 476 17.29 -2.99 -16.06
CA ALA A 476 17.65 -3.11 -17.46
C ALA A 476 18.92 -3.97 -17.66
N SER A 477 18.83 -5.01 -18.51
CA SER A 477 19.95 -5.89 -18.85
C SER A 477 20.03 -6.16 -20.35
N GLY A 478 21.25 -6.09 -20.88
CA GLY A 478 21.47 -6.18 -22.33
C GLY A 478 21.11 -4.91 -23.10
N GLU A 479 20.95 -3.78 -22.41
CA GLU A 479 20.81 -2.40 -22.89
C GLU A 479 21.40 -1.42 -21.85
N THR A 480 21.49 -0.12 -22.14
CA THR A 480 21.92 0.88 -21.16
C THR A 480 20.79 1.16 -20.16
N ARG A 481 21.14 1.49 -18.91
CA ARG A 481 20.15 1.79 -17.85
C ARG A 481 19.26 2.99 -18.18
N THR A 482 19.71 3.88 -19.06
CA THR A 482 18.99 5.07 -19.50
C THR A 482 17.88 4.77 -20.52
N LYS A 483 17.88 3.60 -21.17
CA LYS A 483 16.95 3.32 -22.28
C LYS A 483 15.48 3.40 -21.90
N PHE A 484 15.14 3.05 -20.66
CA PHE A 484 13.77 3.17 -20.16
C PHE A 484 13.34 4.64 -20.05
N LYS A 485 14.19 5.47 -19.44
CA LYS A 485 13.99 6.93 -19.39
C LYS A 485 13.90 7.53 -20.78
N GLU A 486 14.86 7.23 -21.65
CA GLU A 486 14.88 7.73 -23.04
C GLU A 486 13.59 7.37 -23.78
N ALA A 487 13.07 6.15 -23.63
CA ALA A 487 11.81 5.75 -24.26
C ALA A 487 10.61 6.58 -23.77
N ILE A 488 10.54 6.91 -22.48
CA ILE A 488 9.50 7.78 -21.91
C ILE A 488 9.64 9.20 -22.45
N VAL A 489 10.83 9.81 -22.32
CA VAL A 489 11.10 11.19 -22.75
C VAL A 489 10.81 11.36 -24.24
N ASN A 490 11.34 10.47 -25.09
CA ASN A 490 11.11 10.51 -26.54
C ASN A 490 9.61 10.39 -26.88
N CYS A 491 8.84 9.65 -26.09
CA CYS A 491 7.40 9.53 -26.29
C CYS A 491 6.67 10.83 -25.97
N ILE A 492 7.03 11.50 -24.88
CA ILE A 492 6.42 12.77 -24.47
C ILE A 492 6.79 13.88 -25.47
N GLU A 493 8.04 13.92 -25.92
CA GLU A 493 8.47 14.83 -27.00
C GLU A 493 7.67 14.58 -28.27
N PHE A 494 7.55 13.30 -28.70
CA PHE A 494 6.78 12.94 -29.88
C PHE A 494 5.31 13.35 -29.78
N LEU A 495 4.66 13.15 -28.62
CA LEU A 495 3.28 13.59 -28.40
C LEU A 495 3.15 15.10 -28.53
N THR A 496 4.07 15.85 -27.91
CA THR A 496 4.10 17.32 -27.95
C THR A 496 4.30 17.84 -29.38
N GLU A 497 5.21 17.24 -30.15
CA GLU A 497 5.45 17.59 -31.55
C GLU A 497 4.26 17.32 -32.48
N ASN A 498 3.33 16.45 -32.07
CA ASN A 498 2.15 16.06 -32.85
C ASN A 498 0.83 16.57 -32.23
N ASP A 499 0.89 17.61 -31.39
CA ASP A 499 -0.26 18.27 -30.77
C ASP A 499 -1.15 17.35 -29.90
N TYR A 500 -0.55 16.33 -29.28
CA TYR A 500 -1.21 15.50 -28.27
C TYR A 500 -0.86 15.95 -26.85
N PRO A 501 -1.82 15.94 -25.90
CA PRO A 501 -1.55 16.25 -24.50
C PRO A 501 -0.58 15.23 -23.90
N THR A 502 0.27 15.65 -22.96
CA THR A 502 1.22 14.73 -22.31
C THR A 502 0.51 13.68 -21.45
N GLN A 503 -0.74 13.93 -21.05
CA GLN A 503 -1.63 12.99 -20.36
C GLN A 503 -2.10 11.81 -21.26
N THR A 504 -1.78 11.83 -22.56
CA THR A 504 -2.06 10.71 -23.48
C THR A 504 -1.51 9.38 -22.96
N VAL A 505 -0.40 9.42 -22.22
CA VAL A 505 0.21 8.22 -21.62
C VAL A 505 0.67 8.51 -20.20
N ARG A 506 0.38 7.58 -19.29
CA ARG A 506 0.90 7.56 -17.92
C ARG A 506 1.73 6.29 -17.73
N PHE A 507 2.87 6.43 -17.07
CA PHE A 507 3.72 5.30 -16.76
C PHE A 507 3.67 5.01 -15.26
N GLN A 508 3.56 3.74 -14.93
CA GLN A 508 3.81 3.22 -13.60
C GLN A 508 4.87 2.15 -13.71
N ILE A 509 5.85 2.15 -12.81
CA ILE A 509 6.80 1.05 -12.67
C ILE A 509 6.78 0.51 -11.25
N SER A 510 6.79 -0.81 -11.13
CA SER A 510 6.66 -1.50 -9.87
C SER A 510 7.54 -2.74 -9.80
N GLN A 511 8.10 -2.99 -8.62
CA GLN A 511 9.02 -4.10 -8.37
C GLN A 511 8.29 -5.33 -7.83
N ILE A 512 8.68 -6.51 -8.32
CA ILE A 512 8.39 -7.80 -7.72
C ILE A 512 9.69 -8.49 -7.32
N GLY A 513 9.71 -9.14 -6.16
CA GLY A 513 10.89 -9.86 -5.70
C GLY A 513 11.99 -8.94 -5.16
N ASN A 514 12.98 -9.53 -4.50
CA ASN A 514 13.96 -8.86 -3.65
C ASN A 514 15.28 -8.48 -4.33
N ASP A 515 15.27 -8.28 -5.65
CA ASP A 515 16.49 -7.89 -6.36
C ASP A 515 16.90 -6.46 -5.99
N SER A 516 18.10 -6.31 -5.42
CA SER A 516 18.59 -5.00 -4.97
C SER A 516 18.93 -4.08 -6.15
N SER A 517 19.30 -4.63 -7.31
CA SER A 517 19.57 -3.82 -8.51
C SER A 517 18.28 -3.27 -9.11
N ALA A 518 17.16 -3.99 -8.98
CA ALA A 518 15.83 -3.48 -9.30
C ALA A 518 15.44 -2.33 -8.36
N ALA A 519 15.66 -2.47 -7.06
CA ALA A 519 15.38 -1.42 -6.09
C ALA A 519 16.20 -0.14 -6.38
N ASP A 520 17.50 -0.27 -6.62
CA ASP A 520 18.38 0.85 -7.00
C ASP A 520 17.93 1.50 -8.31
N PHE A 521 17.47 0.70 -9.28
CA PHE A 521 16.97 1.20 -10.56
C PHE A 521 15.67 2.00 -10.39
N LEU A 522 14.71 1.50 -9.61
CA LEU A 522 13.48 2.22 -9.31
C LEU A 522 13.75 3.50 -8.52
N GLN A 523 14.69 3.47 -7.57
CA GLN A 523 15.08 4.65 -6.81
C GLN A 523 15.69 5.73 -7.73
N GLN A 524 16.55 5.34 -8.67
CA GLN A 524 17.11 6.26 -9.67
C GLN A 524 16.02 6.89 -10.55
N LEU A 525 15.02 6.12 -10.98
CA LEU A 525 13.90 6.65 -11.75
C LEU A 525 13.02 7.60 -10.92
N LYS A 526 12.84 7.29 -9.64
CA LYS A 526 12.02 8.09 -8.72
C LYS A 526 12.66 9.44 -8.36
N GLU A 527 13.99 9.49 -8.29
CA GLU A 527 14.76 10.71 -8.02
C GLU A 527 14.96 11.59 -9.26
N ASP A 528 14.54 11.11 -10.44
CA ASP A 528 14.69 11.83 -11.70
C ASP A 528 13.57 12.86 -11.87
N GLU A 529 13.90 14.14 -11.65
CA GLU A 529 12.96 15.27 -11.76
C GLU A 529 12.34 15.40 -13.16
N GLU A 530 13.00 14.92 -14.22
CA GLU A 530 12.44 14.94 -15.57
C GLU A 530 11.28 13.93 -15.71
N LEU A 531 11.32 12.84 -14.95
CA LEU A 531 10.31 11.78 -15.03
C LEU A 531 9.15 11.95 -14.05
N SER A 532 9.29 12.80 -13.02
CA SER A 532 8.33 12.90 -11.91
C SER A 532 6.90 13.20 -12.37
N ASP A 533 6.78 13.93 -13.47
CA ASP A 533 5.48 14.33 -14.01
C ASP A 533 4.79 13.20 -14.76
N TRP A 534 5.50 12.16 -15.24
CA TRP A 534 4.95 11.15 -16.16
C TRP A 534 5.09 9.71 -15.68
N LEU A 535 6.05 9.45 -14.79
CA LEU A 535 6.37 8.14 -14.24
C LEU A 535 6.08 8.10 -12.74
N TYR A 536 5.17 7.21 -12.35
CA TYR A 536 4.94 6.86 -10.96
C TYR A 536 5.73 5.60 -10.58
N CYS A 537 6.69 5.73 -9.68
CA CYS A 537 7.41 4.60 -9.09
C CYS A 537 6.74 4.19 -7.77
N THR A 538 6.30 2.93 -7.66
CA THR A 538 5.72 2.45 -6.39
C THR A 538 6.76 2.45 -5.28
N THR A 539 6.36 2.87 -4.08
CA THR A 539 7.22 2.93 -2.89
C THR A 539 7.49 1.56 -2.28
N GLN A 540 6.54 0.64 -2.41
CA GLN A 540 6.61 -0.72 -1.87
C GLN A 540 6.76 -1.74 -3.00
N ARG A 541 7.35 -2.89 -2.64
CA ARG A 541 7.34 -4.07 -3.51
C ARG A 541 5.95 -4.67 -3.55
N LEU A 542 5.49 -4.98 -4.75
CA LEU A 542 4.11 -5.41 -4.94
C LEU A 542 3.83 -6.76 -4.29
N ASP A 543 4.79 -7.68 -4.36
CA ASP A 543 4.65 -9.01 -3.76
C ASP A 543 4.65 -8.97 -2.23
N GLU A 544 5.30 -7.97 -1.63
CA GLU A 544 5.23 -7.75 -0.18
C GLU A 544 3.89 -7.16 0.24
N GLY A 545 3.40 -6.12 -0.44
CA GLY A 545 2.08 -5.56 -0.18
C GLY A 545 0.96 -6.59 -0.38
N CYS A 546 1.02 -7.39 -1.46
CA CYS A 546 0.06 -8.48 -1.66
C CYS A 546 0.06 -9.48 -0.50
N ARG A 547 1.23 -9.83 0.05
CA ARG A 547 1.33 -10.77 1.18
C ARG A 547 0.85 -10.15 2.50
N GLU A 548 1.07 -8.85 2.70
CA GLU A 548 0.62 -8.11 3.88
C GLU A 548 -0.91 -8.09 3.97
N PHE A 549 -1.59 -7.88 2.84
CA PHE A 549 -3.05 -7.80 2.79
C PHE A 549 -3.74 -9.13 2.42
N ASN A 550 -3.01 -10.22 2.24
CA ASN A 550 -3.59 -11.50 1.78
C ASN A 550 -4.59 -12.14 2.77
N GLU A 551 -4.60 -11.68 4.03
CA GLU A 551 -5.56 -12.12 5.05
C GLU A 551 -6.94 -11.45 4.90
N ASN A 552 -7.04 -10.35 4.16
CA ASN A 552 -8.29 -9.64 3.88
C ASN A 552 -8.40 -9.22 2.41
N GLU A 553 -9.25 -9.90 1.65
CA GLU A 553 -9.43 -9.66 0.22
C GLU A 553 -9.97 -8.25 -0.09
N GLU A 554 -10.79 -7.65 0.78
CA GLU A 554 -11.26 -6.26 0.62
C GLU A 554 -10.08 -5.27 0.72
N ASP A 555 -9.20 -5.44 1.71
CA ASP A 555 -8.06 -4.53 1.91
C ASP A 555 -7.03 -4.70 0.79
N LEU A 556 -6.81 -5.93 0.32
CA LEU A 556 -5.94 -6.20 -0.83
C LEU A 556 -6.44 -5.50 -2.09
N GLU A 557 -7.72 -5.62 -2.43
CA GLU A 557 -8.27 -4.96 -3.62
C GLU A 557 -8.22 -3.44 -3.52
N ARG A 558 -8.50 -2.89 -2.33
CA ARG A 558 -8.39 -1.45 -2.11
C ARG A 558 -6.96 -0.96 -2.25
N TRP A 559 -5.98 -1.69 -1.71
CA TRP A 559 -4.56 -1.35 -1.86
C TRP A 559 -4.11 -1.42 -3.32
N LEU A 560 -4.58 -2.42 -4.08
CA LEU A 560 -4.31 -2.52 -5.52
C LEU A 560 -4.91 -1.35 -6.29
N LEU A 561 -6.16 -0.98 -6.00
CA LEU A 561 -6.80 0.20 -6.59
C LEU A 561 -6.01 1.47 -6.29
N GLN A 562 -5.61 1.70 -5.03
CA GLN A 562 -4.80 2.85 -4.64
C GLN A 562 -3.46 2.89 -5.37
N THR A 563 -2.84 1.73 -5.57
CA THR A 563 -1.58 1.60 -6.31
C THR A 563 -1.74 2.05 -7.77
N LEU A 564 -2.83 1.64 -8.44
CA LEU A 564 -3.15 2.05 -9.82
C LEU A 564 -3.56 3.52 -9.93
N MET A 565 -4.15 4.06 -8.87
CA MET A 565 -4.53 5.47 -8.82
C MET A 565 -3.35 6.40 -8.61
N GLY A 566 -2.19 5.93 -8.11
CA GLY A 566 -0.98 6.74 -7.94
C GLY A 566 -0.60 7.62 -9.16
N PRO A 567 -0.44 7.05 -10.37
CA PRO A 567 -0.15 7.84 -11.57
C PRO A 567 -1.30 8.77 -11.99
N ILE A 568 -2.54 8.54 -11.57
CA ILE A 568 -3.71 9.34 -11.96
C ILE A 568 -3.95 10.49 -10.96
N ALA A 569 -3.83 10.21 -9.66
CA ALA A 569 -4.05 11.17 -8.57
C ALA A 569 -3.00 12.29 -8.55
N SER A 570 -1.79 12.02 -9.02
CA SER A 570 -0.72 13.03 -9.17
C SER A 570 -1.06 14.15 -10.16
N LEU A 571 -2.08 13.98 -11.02
CA LEU A 571 -2.51 15.02 -11.96
C LEU A 571 -3.28 16.16 -11.27
N GLY A 572 -4.01 15.87 -10.18
CA GLY A 572 -4.83 16.86 -9.46
C GLY A 572 -4.06 17.77 -8.49
N SER A 573 -2.77 17.53 -8.30
CA SER A 573 -1.87 18.39 -7.51
C SER A 573 -1.14 19.45 -8.34
N CYS A 574 -1.30 19.43 -9.66
CA CYS A 574 -0.66 20.34 -10.61
C CYS A 574 -1.68 21.31 -11.22
N SER A 575 -2.31 22.12 -10.38
CA SER A 575 -3.03 23.33 -10.82
C SER A 575 -2.93 24.40 -9.73
N ASP A 576 -1.86 25.20 -9.88
CA ASP A 576 -1.60 26.59 -9.46
C ASP A 576 -0.22 26.82 -8.83
#